data_AF-W4MAC5-F1
#
_entry.id   AF-W4MAC5-F1
#
_cell.length_a   1.000
_cell.length_b   1.000
_cell.length_c   1.000
_cell.angle_alpha   90.00
_cell.angle_beta   90.00
_cell.angle_gamma   90.00
#
_symmetry.space_group_name_H-M   'P 1'
#
loop_
_entity.id
_entity.type
_entity.pdbx_description
1 polymer ?
#
loop_
_entity_poly.entity_id
_entity_poly.type
_entity_poly.pdbx_seq_one_letter_code
_entity_poly.pdbx_strand_id
1 'polypeptide(L)' 'MNTRFPDITVSLLEQAGKPVAQIAMVRRALQHAGHDQVAREFTELAFAAEEDEIVELARRFVTVI' A
#
# COMPACT_ATOMS: atom_id res chain seq x y z
N MET A 1 -2.36 7.69 -12.59
CA MET A 1 -3.84 7.78 -12.43
C MET A 1 -4.14 8.00 -10.95
N ASN A 2 -5.17 8.77 -10.58
CA ASN A 2 -5.59 8.94 -9.18
C ASN A 2 -6.63 7.87 -8.81
N THR A 3 -6.19 6.60 -8.74
CA THR A 3 -7.07 5.48 -8.38
C THR A 3 -6.90 5.17 -6.90
N ARG A 4 -7.93 5.48 -6.11
CA ARG A 4 -7.98 5.23 -4.65
C ARG A 4 -9.18 4.34 -4.31
N PHE A 5 -8.97 3.41 -3.39
CA PHE A 5 -9.94 2.42 -2.90
C PHE A 5 -10.18 2.63 -1.40
N PRO A 6 -11.06 3.57 -1.01
CA PRO A 6 -11.27 3.92 0.40
C PRO A 6 -11.93 2.80 1.22
N ASP A 7 -12.57 1.85 0.56
CA ASP A 7 -13.18 0.64 1.10
C ASP A 7 -12.15 -0.42 1.54
N ILE A 8 -10.91 -0.35 1.03
CA ILE A 8 -9.81 -1.22 1.46
C ILE A 8 -9.11 -0.56 2.65
N THR A 9 -9.18 -1.19 3.81
CA THR A 9 -8.53 -0.71 5.03
C THR A 9 -7.35 -1.60 5.39
N VAL A 10 -6.19 -0.98 5.68
CA VAL A 10 -4.96 -1.67 6.09
C VAL A 10 -4.43 -1.04 7.38
N SER A 11 -4.08 -1.88 8.36
CA SER A 11 -3.40 -1.43 9.58
C SER A 11 -1.89 -1.57 9.40
N LEU A 12 -1.15 -0.46 9.43
CA LEU A 12 0.31 -0.48 9.26
C LEU A 12 1.07 -0.31 10.58
N LEU A 13 0.36 -0.10 11.69
CA LEU A 13 0.93 0.16 13.01
C LEU A 13 1.89 -0.96 13.46
N GLU A 14 1.50 -2.22 13.28
CA GLU A 14 2.31 -3.38 13.68
C GLU A 14 3.57 -3.58 12.81
N GLN A 15 3.64 -2.88 11.67
CA GLN A 15 4.74 -2.94 10.71
C GLN A 15 5.54 -1.65 10.65
N ALA A 16 5.42 -0.78 11.65
CA ALA A 16 6.25 0.42 11.75
C ALA A 16 7.75 0.06 11.72
N GLY A 17 8.54 0.79 10.91
CA GLY A 17 9.96 0.52 10.69
C GLY A 17 10.26 -0.74 9.88
N LYS A 18 9.26 -1.31 9.19
CA LYS A 18 9.39 -2.51 8.36
C LYS A 18 8.82 -2.25 6.96
N PRO A 19 9.54 -1.50 6.10
CA PRO A 19 9.05 -1.07 4.79
C PRO A 19 8.54 -2.23 3.92
N VAL A 20 9.31 -3.31 3.84
CA VAL A 20 8.93 -4.50 3.05
C VAL A 20 7.64 -5.15 3.56
N ALA A 21 7.42 -5.17 4.88
CA ALA A 21 6.21 -5.74 5.47
C ALA A 21 5.00 -4.85 5.21
N GLN A 22 5.17 -3.52 5.28
CA GLN A 22 4.12 -2.55 4.93
C GLN A 22 3.71 -2.68 3.45
N ILE A 23 4.68 -2.75 2.54
CA ILE A 23 4.43 -2.94 1.10
C ILE A 23 3.67 -4.25 0.85
N ALA A 24 4.14 -5.35 1.45
CA ALA A 24 3.51 -6.66 1.28
C ALA A 24 2.05 -6.68 1.76
N MET A 25 1.73 -5.95 2.83
CA MET A 25 0.40 -5.90 3.40
C MET A 25 -0.58 -5.14 2.49
N VAL A 26 -0.19 -3.95 2.02
CA VAL A 26 -1.02 -3.14 1.09
C VAL A 26 -1.20 -3.87 -0.24
N ARG A 27 -0.14 -4.47 -0.78
CA ARG A 27 -0.21 -5.29 -1.99
C ARG A 27 -1.24 -6.42 -1.81
N ARG A 28 -1.15 -7.19 -0.72
CA ARG A 28 -2.08 -8.30 -0.47
C ARG A 28 -3.53 -7.83 -0.37
N ALA A 29 -3.77 -6.70 0.29
CA ALA A 29 -5.11 -6.14 0.42
C ALA A 29 -5.71 -5.76 -0.95
N LEU A 30 -4.92 -5.08 -1.80
CA LEU A 30 -5.32 -4.73 -3.17
C LEU A 30 -5.59 -5.99 -4.02
N GLN A 31 -4.75 -7.01 -3.92
CA GLN A 31 -4.93 -8.28 -4.66
C GLN A 31 -6.17 -9.05 -4.19
N HIS A 32 -6.45 -9.11 -2.88
CA HIS A 32 -7.64 -9.77 -2.36
C HIS A 32 -8.93 -9.08 -2.82
N ALA A 33 -8.89 -7.77 -3.05
CA ALA A 33 -9.99 -7.00 -3.63
C ALA A 33 -10.10 -7.11 -5.16
N GLY A 34 -9.22 -7.88 -5.83
CA GLY A 34 -9.21 -8.06 -7.28
C GLY A 34 -8.56 -6.93 -8.06
N HIS A 35 -7.76 -6.07 -7.41
CA HIS A 35 -7.07 -4.95 -8.04
C HIS A 35 -5.60 -5.27 -8.35
N ASP A 36 -5.33 -6.38 -9.05
CA ASP A 36 -3.96 -6.85 -9.33
C ASP A 36 -3.09 -5.83 -10.07
N GLN A 37 -3.65 -5.10 -11.03
CA GLN A 37 -2.92 -4.05 -11.75
C GLN A 37 -2.48 -2.93 -10.81
N VAL A 38 -3.35 -2.51 -9.89
CA VAL A 38 -3.03 -1.44 -8.95
C VAL A 38 -2.09 -1.95 -7.85
N ALA A 39 -2.23 -3.20 -7.42
CA ALA A 39 -1.29 -3.84 -6.51
C ALA A 39 0.14 -3.86 -7.08
N ARG A 40 0.27 -4.11 -8.40
CA ARG A 40 1.55 -4.03 -9.11
C ARG A 40 2.07 -2.60 -9.17
N GLU A 41 1.24 -1.63 -9.58
CA GLU A 41 1.61 -0.20 -9.63
C GLU A 41 2.10 0.31 -8.27
N PHE A 42 1.34 0.04 -7.21
CA PHE A 42 1.73 0.38 -5.84
C PHE A 42 3.08 -0.24 -5.47
N THR A 43 3.29 -1.53 -5.78
CA THR A 43 4.52 -2.23 -5.44
C THR A 43 5.72 -1.61 -6.17
N GLU A 44 5.60 -1.31 -7.46
CA GLU A 44 6.65 -0.68 -8.27
C GLU A 44 7.01 0.71 -7.72
N LEU A 45 6.01 1.53 -7.36
CA LEU A 45 6.23 2.85 -6.77
C LEU A 45 6.86 2.75 -5.37
N ALA A 46 6.41 1.81 -4.54
CA ALA A 46 6.88 1.69 -3.16
C ALA A 46 8.32 1.16 -3.05
N PHE A 47 8.78 0.35 -4.02
CA PHE A 47 10.20 -0.04 -4.09
C PHE A 47 11.13 1.09 -4.54
N ALA A 48 10.58 2.15 -5.14
CA ALA A 48 11.32 3.34 -5.55
C ALA A 48 11.23 4.49 -4.52
N ALA A 49 10.41 4.34 -3.48
CA ALA A 49 10.16 5.36 -2.46
C ALA A 49 11.11 5.21 -1.25
N GLU A 50 11.29 6.29 -0.49
CA GLU A 50 11.97 6.24 0.81
C GLU A 50 11.10 5.55 1.88
N GLU A 51 11.73 5.06 2.95
CA GLU A 51 11.04 4.26 3.98
C GLU A 51 9.88 5.02 4.65
N ASP A 52 10.08 6.30 4.94
CA ASP A 52 9.06 7.17 5.54
C ASP A 52 7.96 7.60 4.56
N GLU A 53 8.18 7.47 3.25
CA GLU A 53 7.21 7.81 2.21
C GLU A 53 6.19 6.70 1.94
N ILE A 54 6.47 5.45 2.35
CA ILE A 54 5.62 4.28 2.03
C ILE A 54 4.21 4.42 2.60
N VAL A 55 4.08 4.96 3.82
CA VAL A 55 2.77 5.13 4.47
C VAL A 55 1.93 6.16 3.71
N GLU A 56 2.53 7.28 3.33
CA GLU A 56 1.85 8.33 2.56
C GLU A 56 1.52 7.85 1.15
N LEU A 57 2.40 7.07 0.53
CA LEU A 57 2.11 6.40 -0.73
C LEU A 57 0.91 5.46 -0.58
N ALA A 58 0.87 4.61 0.46
CA ALA A 58 -0.24 3.70 0.72
C ALA A 58 -1.57 4.44 0.90
N ARG A 59 -1.59 5.59 1.59
CA ARG A 59 -2.80 6.44 1.75
C ARG A 59 -3.39 6.94 0.43
N ARG A 60 -2.59 7.02 -0.64
CA ARG A 60 -3.07 7.39 -1.97
C ARG A 60 -3.88 6.27 -2.64
N PHE A 61 -3.64 5.02 -2.25
CA PHE A 61 -4.31 3.85 -2.82
C PHE A 61 -5.41 3.30 -1.92
N VAL A 62 -5.21 3.28 -0.60
CA VAL A 62 -6.10 2.62 0.37
C VAL A 62 -6.34 3.50 1.61
N THR A 63 -7.25 3.06 2.49
CA THR A 63 -7.38 3.63 3.84
C THR A 63 -6.35 2.98 4.77
N VAL A 64 -5.55 3.81 5.45
CA VAL A 64 -4.53 3.35 6.42
C VAL A 64 -4.93 3.79 7.82
N ILE A 65 -4.99 2.83 8.74
CA ILE A 65 -5.25 3.02 10.17
C ILE A 65 -4.08 2.54 11.05
#